data_AF-A0A1V0UYG8-F1
#
_entry.id   AF-A0A1V0UYG8-F1
#
_cell.length_a   1.000
_cell.length_b   1.000
_cell.length_c   1.000
_cell.angle_alpha   90.00
_cell.angle_beta   90.00
_cell.angle_gamma   90.00
#
_symmetry.space_group_name_H-M   'P 1'
#
loop_
_entity.id
_entity.type
_entity.pdbx_description
1 polymer ?
#
loop_
_entity_poly.entity_id
_entity_poly.type
_entity_poly.pdbx_seq_one_letter_code
_entity_poly.pdbx_strand_id
1 'polypeptide(L)'
;MWMAKTLVQAAYIKIKDNIITGKYEEGLRLTEARLVKDLNMSRTPIRNAISRLISEGFINHQSHCGITVAKTATSFEDITEFLEIRLLFLKHSIEKAIKKDNNFDTPA
;
A
#
# COMPACT_ATOMS: atom_id res chain seq x y z
N MET A 1 -13.14 -17.90 5.56
CA MET A 1 -12.25 -18.84 4.83
C MET A 1 -10.87 -18.20 4.73
N TRP A 2 -9.93 -18.55 5.61
CA TRP A 2 -8.60 -17.93 5.66
C TRP A 2 -7.73 -18.48 4.53
N MET A 3 -7.56 -17.74 3.44
CA MET A 3 -6.59 -18.11 2.41
C MET A 3 -5.18 -18.01 3.00
N ALA A 4 -4.37 -19.05 2.81
CA ALA A 4 -2.95 -19.03 3.13
C ALA A 4 -2.31 -17.79 2.45
N LYS A 5 -1.72 -16.89 3.24
CA LYS A 5 -0.98 -15.74 2.70
C LYS A 5 0.16 -16.27 1.83
N THR A 6 0.14 -15.94 0.54
CA THR A 6 1.27 -16.24 -0.35
C THR A 6 2.52 -15.51 0.15
N LEU A 7 3.71 -16.05 -0.14
CA LEU A 7 4.97 -15.39 0.20
C LEU A 7 5.06 -13.98 -0.42
N VAL A 8 4.46 -13.78 -1.60
CA VAL A 8 4.34 -12.47 -2.24
C VAL A 8 3.52 -11.50 -1.36
N GLN A 9 2.36 -11.94 -0.87
CA GLN A 9 1.50 -11.11 -0.02
C GLN A 9 2.17 -10.82 1.33
N ALA A 10 2.87 -11.79 1.91
CA ALA A 10 3.62 -11.60 3.14
C ALA A 10 4.76 -10.57 2.97
N ALA A 11 5.54 -10.68 1.89
CA ALA A 11 6.58 -9.72 1.54
C ALA A 11 6.01 -8.31 1.33
N TYR A 12 4.94 -8.19 0.55
CA TYR A 12 4.26 -6.92 0.28
C TYR A 12 3.82 -6.23 1.57
N ILE A 13 3.10 -6.95 2.45
CA ILE A 13 2.61 -6.38 3.71
C ILE A 13 3.78 -5.93 4.58
N LYS A 14 4.82 -6.76 4.71
CA LYS A 14 5.93 -6.44 5.61
C LYS A 14 6.75 -5.25 5.14
N ILE A 15 6.99 -5.12 3.82
CA ILE A 15 7.69 -3.97 3.26
C ILE A 15 6.84 -2.71 3.40
N LYS A 16 5.54 -2.78 3.08
CA LYS A 16 4.60 -1.67 3.21
C LYS A 16 4.49 -1.18 4.65
N ASP A 17 4.38 -2.10 5.60
CA ASP A 17 4.32 -1.80 7.03
C ASP A 17 5.58 -1.08 7.51
N ASN A 18 6.77 -1.55 7.08
CA ASN A 18 8.02 -0.85 7.40
C ASN A 18 8.09 0.57 6.80
N ILE A 19 7.49 0.81 5.63
CA ILE A 19 7.40 2.16 5.03
C ILE A 19 6.43 3.05 5.84
N ILE A 20 5.21 2.56 6.09
CA ILE A 20 4.16 3.33 6.78
C ILE A 20 4.55 3.67 8.22
N THR A 21 5.25 2.77 8.90
CA THR A 21 5.74 2.99 10.28
C THR A 21 7.00 3.86 10.34
N GLY A 22 7.56 4.27 9.19
CA GLY A 22 8.78 5.06 9.10
C GLY A 22 10.07 4.27 9.35
N LYS A 23 10.00 2.95 9.58
CA LYS A 23 11.20 2.10 9.69
C LYS A 23 12.04 2.13 8.41
N TYR A 24 11.38 2.21 7.26
CA TYR A 24 11.99 2.55 5.99
C TYR A 24 11.62 4.00 5.67
N GLU A 25 12.53 4.91 6.01
CA GLU A 25 12.32 6.35 5.84
C GLU A 25 12.16 6.74 4.36
N GLU A 26 11.49 7.87 4.13
CA GLU A 26 11.34 8.44 2.79
C GLU A 26 12.69 8.68 2.13
N GLY A 27 12.80 8.37 0.84
CA GLY A 27 14.07 8.52 0.12
C GLY A 27 15.12 7.47 0.47
N LEU A 28 14.86 6.55 1.41
CA LEU A 28 15.76 5.44 1.70
C LEU A 28 15.94 4.57 0.45
N ARG A 29 17.20 4.36 0.06
CA ARG A 29 17.56 3.41 -0.99
C ARG A 29 17.51 1.98 -0.44
N LEU A 30 16.75 1.14 -1.12
CA LEU A 30 16.61 -0.29 -0.84
C LEU A 30 17.10 -1.09 -2.06
N THR A 31 17.54 -2.32 -1.80
CA THR A 31 17.90 -3.27 -2.85
C THR A 31 17.15 -4.57 -2.64
N GLU A 32 16.87 -5.31 -3.73
CA GLU A 32 16.27 -6.65 -3.62
C GLU A 32 17.11 -7.55 -2.70
N ALA A 33 18.43 -7.48 -2.80
CA ALA A 33 19.35 -8.27 -2.00
C ALA A 33 19.20 -7.98 -0.49
N ARG A 34 19.02 -6.71 -0.12
CA ARG A 34 18.72 -6.33 1.27
C ARG A 34 17.38 -6.89 1.71
N LEU A 35 16.32 -6.73 0.92
CA LEU A 35 14.97 -7.20 1.26
C LEU A 35 14.90 -8.72 1.37
N VAL A 36 15.62 -9.45 0.52
CA VAL A 36 15.78 -10.91 0.61
C VAL A 36 16.36 -11.33 1.96
N LYS A 37 17.39 -10.62 2.45
CA LYS A 37 17.99 -10.86 3.76
C LYS A 37 17.06 -10.46 4.89
N ASP A 38 16.49 -9.26 4.84
CA ASP A 38 15.66 -8.68 5.90
C ASP A 38 14.36 -9.47 6.13
N LEU A 39 13.78 -10.05 5.06
CA LEU A 39 12.56 -10.84 5.15
C LEU A 39 12.79 -12.35 5.12
N ASN A 40 14.04 -12.81 4.95
CA ASN A 40 14.41 -14.21 4.79
C ASN A 40 13.54 -14.94 3.72
N MET A 41 13.40 -14.33 2.55
CA MET A 41 12.59 -14.83 1.43
C MET A 41 13.40 -14.84 0.13
N SER A 42 13.04 -15.71 -0.81
CA SER A 42 13.70 -15.75 -2.12
C SER A 42 13.42 -14.49 -2.96
N ARG A 43 14.19 -14.28 -4.03
CA ARG A 43 14.07 -13.08 -4.89
C ARG A 43 12.71 -12.97 -5.58
N THR A 44 12.12 -14.08 -6.01
CA THR A 44 10.85 -14.08 -6.77
C THR A 44 9.69 -13.41 -6.02
N PRO A 45 9.34 -13.79 -4.77
CA PRO A 45 8.28 -13.13 -4.02
C PRO A 45 8.61 -11.68 -3.66
N ILE A 46 9.87 -11.38 -3.37
CA ILE A 46 10.35 -10.01 -3.09
C ILE A 46 10.16 -9.12 -4.32
N ARG A 47 10.61 -9.57 -5.50
CA ARG A 47 10.48 -8.82 -6.75
C ARG A 47 9.02 -8.56 -7.10
N ASN A 48 8.15 -9.56 -6.99
CA ASN A 48 6.72 -9.40 -7.25
C ASN A 48 6.06 -8.41 -6.25
N ALA A 49 6.43 -8.47 -4.97
CA ALA A 49 5.98 -7.52 -3.97
C ALA A 49 6.45 -6.09 -4.28
N ILE A 50 7.71 -5.93 -4.69
CA ILE A 50 8.28 -4.64 -5.12
C ILE A 50 7.53 -4.09 -6.33
N SER A 51 7.28 -4.90 -7.36
CA SER A 51 6.52 -4.46 -8.54
C SER A 51 5.14 -3.91 -8.17
N ARG A 52 4.46 -4.57 -7.22
CA ARG A 52 3.18 -4.08 -6.69
C ARG A 52 3.34 -2.77 -5.91
N LEU A 53 4.34 -2.67 -5.04
CA LEU A 53 4.62 -1.44 -4.27
C LEU A 53 4.97 -0.25 -5.16
N ILE A 54 5.62 -0.50 -6.30
CA ILE A 54 5.87 0.51 -7.34
C ILE A 54 4.55 0.94 -7.97
N SER A 55 3.68 0.00 -8.36
CA SER A 55 2.39 0.34 -8.96
C SER A 55 1.47 1.12 -8.03
N GLU A 56 1.61 0.92 -6.71
CA GLU A 56 0.85 1.63 -5.69
C GLU A 56 1.54 2.94 -5.22
N GLY A 57 2.72 3.26 -5.75
CA GLY A 57 3.44 4.51 -5.44
C GLY A 57 4.20 4.53 -4.11
N PHE A 58 4.33 3.40 -3.39
CA PHE A 58 5.12 3.34 -2.14
C PHE A 58 6.63 3.31 -2.40
N ILE A 59 7.04 2.88 -3.60
CA ILE A 59 8.44 2.72 -3.99
C ILE A 59 8.62 3.26 -5.41
N ASN A 60 9.73 3.96 -5.64
CA ASN A 60 10.16 4.41 -6.96
C ASN A 60 11.32 3.54 -7.47
N HIS A 61 11.29 3.21 -8.76
CA HIS A 61 12.43 2.55 -9.42
C HIS A 61 13.49 3.59 -9.81
N GLN A 62 14.76 3.37 -9.45
CA GLN A 62 15.87 4.19 -9.92
C GLN A 62 16.79 3.36 -10.82
N SER A 63 16.94 3.83 -12.06
CA SER A 63 17.88 3.24 -13.01
C SER A 63 19.27 3.07 -12.39
N HIS A 64 19.83 1.87 -12.49
CA HIS A 64 21.16 1.49 -11.99
C HIS A 64 21.38 1.52 -10.46
N CYS A 65 20.41 1.95 -9.65
CA CYS A 65 20.59 2.15 -8.20
C CYS A 65 19.67 1.30 -7.30
N GLY A 66 18.76 0.51 -7.87
CA GLY A 66 17.78 -0.29 -7.13
C GLY A 66 16.44 0.42 -7.01
N ILE A 67 15.89 0.46 -5.80
CA ILE A 67 14.58 1.06 -5.54
C ILE A 67 14.66 2.03 -4.37
N THR A 68 13.78 3.02 -4.33
CA THR A 68 13.79 4.06 -3.30
C THR A 68 12.40 4.17 -2.69
N VAL A 69 12.30 4.31 -1.38
CA VAL A 69 11.02 4.60 -0.71
C VAL A 69 10.50 5.94 -1.23
N ALA A 70 9.26 5.96 -1.73
CA ALA A 70 8.65 7.18 -2.22
C ALA A 70 8.52 8.20 -1.09
N LYS A 71 8.58 9.49 -1.44
CA LYS A 71 8.21 10.54 -0.49
C LYS A 71 6.71 10.43 -0.26
N THR A 72 6.33 10.04 0.94
CA THR A 72 4.93 9.89 1.38
C THR A 72 4.37 11.14 2.01
N ALA A 73 5.15 12.24 2.08
CA ALA A 73 4.70 13.58 2.44
C ALA A 73 3.52 14.00 1.55
N THR A 74 2.34 13.56 1.95
CA THR A 74 1.04 13.98 1.47
C THR A 74 0.81 15.28 2.22
N SER A 75 0.80 16.40 1.51
CA SER A 75 0.58 17.70 2.14
C SER A 75 -0.75 17.70 2.90
N PHE A 76 -0.91 18.59 3.87
CA PHE A 76 -2.19 18.71 4.57
C PHE A 76 -3.33 18.99 3.58
N GLU A 77 -3.04 19.78 2.53
CA GLU A 77 -3.92 20.00 1.38
C GLU A 77 -4.27 18.70 0.64
N ASP A 78 -3.29 17.86 0.28
CA ASP A 78 -3.54 16.59 -0.42
C ASP A 78 -4.43 15.65 0.41
N ILE A 79 -4.21 15.61 1.74
CA ILE A 79 -5.05 14.82 2.67
C ILE A 79 -6.47 15.38 2.68
N THR A 80 -6.61 16.70 2.75
CA THR A 80 -7.91 17.37 2.80
C THR A 80 -8.70 17.12 1.52
N GLU A 81 -8.09 17.32 0.34
CA GLU A 81 -8.72 17.05 -0.96
C GLU A 81 -9.14 15.57 -1.07
N PHE A 82 -8.29 14.64 -0.64
CA PHE A 82 -8.64 13.22 -0.61
C PHE A 82 -9.86 12.94 0.30
N LEU A 83 -9.93 13.55 1.47
CA LEU A 83 -11.05 13.39 2.41
C LEU A 83 -12.34 13.98 1.85
N GLU A 84 -12.28 15.13 1.16
CA GLU A 84 -13.44 15.75 0.51
C GLU A 84 -14.04 14.85 -0.57
N ILE A 85 -13.19 14.30 -1.45
CA ILE A 85 -13.63 13.35 -2.48
C ILE A 85 -14.27 12.13 -1.81
N ARG A 86 -13.65 11.58 -0.77
CA ARG A 86 -14.18 10.43 -0.02
C ARG A 86 -15.55 10.73 0.60
N LEU A 87 -15.73 11.92 1.17
CA LEU A 87 -17.00 12.35 1.77
C LEU A 87 -18.11 12.41 0.72
N LEU A 88 -17.81 12.92 -0.48
CA LEU A 88 -18.75 12.96 -1.60
C LEU A 88 -19.23 11.56 -2.00
N PHE A 89 -18.31 10.61 -2.15
CA PHE A 89 -18.63 9.20 -2.46
C PHE A 89 -19.47 8.55 -1.35
N LEU A 90 -19.11 8.80 -0.09
CA LEU A 90 -19.81 8.23 1.06
C LEU A 90 -21.25 8.73 1.13
N LYS A 91 -21.44 10.05 1.01
CA LYS A 91 -22.76 10.69 0.99
C LYS A 91 -23.65 10.09 -0.12
N HIS A 92 -23.12 10.02 -1.35
CA HIS A 92 -23.87 9.45 -2.47
C HIS A 92 -24.24 7.98 -2.24
N SER A 93 -23.34 7.18 -1.66
CA SER A 93 -23.58 5.77 -1.39
C SER A 93 -24.69 5.58 -0.35
N ILE A 94 -24.72 6.40 0.70
CA ILE A 94 -25.77 6.40 1.72
C ILE A 94 -27.12 6.80 1.10
N GLU A 95 -27.17 7.91 0.34
CA GLU A 95 -28.40 8.35 -0.33
C GLU A 95 -28.96 7.28 -1.28
N LYS A 96 -28.09 6.59 -2.02
CA LYS A 96 -28.48 5.52 -2.94
C LYS A 96 -29.02 4.30 -2.20
N ALA A 97 -28.46 3.96 -1.04
CA ALA A 97 -28.93 2.83 -0.23
C ALA A 97 -30.30 3.12 0.38
N ILE A 98 -30.50 4.32 0.94
CA ILE A 98 -31.80 4.78 1.46
C ILE A 98 -32.86 4.68 0.35
N LYS A 99 -32.55 5.13 -0.87
CA LYS A 99 -33.49 5.06 -2.01
C LYS A 99 -33.82 3.64 -2.47
N LYS A 100 -32.96 2.66 -2.20
CA LYS A 100 -33.13 1.27 -2.66
C LYS A 100 -33.63 0.31 -1.58
N ASP A 101 -33.83 0.79 -0.35
CA ASP A 101 -34.15 -0.04 0.83
C ASP A 101 -33.18 -1.23 0.99
N ASN A 102 -31.91 -1.01 0.62
CA ASN A 102 -30.87 -2.01 0.76
C ASN A 102 -30.26 -1.91 2.15
N ASN A 103 -30.36 -2.97 2.94
CA ASN A 103 -29.56 -3.11 4.15
C ASN A 103 -28.08 -3.30 3.73
N PHE A 104 -27.19 -2.44 4.25
CA PHE A 104 -25.76 -2.72 4.14
C PHE A 104 -25.45 -3.89 5.07
N ASP A 105 -25.13 -5.05 4.51
CA ASP A 105 -24.55 -6.15 5.26
C ASP A 105 -23.21 -5.68 5.83
N THR A 106 -23.26 -5.19 7.07
CA THR A 106 -22.07 -4.83 7.83
C THR A 106 -21.68 -6.08 8.59
N PRO A 107 -20.52 -6.71 8.31
CA PRO A 107 -20.02 -7.78 9.16
C PRO A 107 -19.87 -7.23 10.57
N ALA A 108 -20.49 -7.92 11.54
CA ALA A 108 -20.33 -7.64 12.97
C ALA A 108 -18.88 -7.79 13.42
#